data_AF-X0QWZ5-F1
#
_entry.id   AF-X0QWZ5-F1
#
_cell.length_a   1.000
_cell.length_b   1.000
_cell.length_c   1.000
_cell.angle_alpha   90.00
_cell.angle_beta   90.00
_cell.angle_gamma   90.00
#
_symmetry.space_group_name_H-M   'P 1'
#
loop_
_entity.id
_entity.type
_entity.pdbx_description
1 polymer ?
#
loop_
_entity_poly.entity_id
_entity_poly.type
_entity_poly.pdbx_seq_one_letter_code
_entity_poly.pdbx_strand_id
1 'polypeptide(L)' 'MKQQVELREFDDKLKHYADMRISLDLDDGVKVNYGKFGDLLSDVKSITGSAPEVI' A
#
# COMPACT_ATOMS: atom_id res chain seq x y z
N MET A 1 15.67 -2.76 21.20
CA MET A 1 15.23 -4.05 20.63
C MET A 1 13.87 -3.95 19.92
N LYS A 2 12.77 -3.53 20.57
CA LYS A 2 11.44 -3.44 19.90
C LYS A 2 11.42 -2.57 18.63
N GLN A 3 11.93 -1.34 18.70
CA GLN A 3 12.01 -0.45 17.52
C GLN A 3 12.85 -1.03 16.37
N GLN A 4 13.91 -1.79 16.67
CA GLN A 4 14.73 -2.41 15.62
C GLN A 4 13.98 -3.55 14.92
N VAL A 5 13.12 -4.27 15.65
CA VAL A 5 12.25 -5.30 15.07
C VAL A 5 11.19 -4.65 14.18
N GLU A 6 10.52 -3.61 14.67
CA GLU A 6 9.53 -2.84 13.89
C GLU A 6 10.13 -2.27 12.59
N LEU A 7 11.32 -1.69 12.66
CA LEU A 7 12.02 -1.18 11.47
C LEU A 7 12.33 -2.30 10.47
N ARG A 8 12.76 -3.47 10.94
CA ARG A 8 13.11 -4.60 10.07
C ARG A 8 11.87 -5.20 9.41
N GLU A 9 10.78 -5.34 10.16
CA GLU A 9 9.50 -5.81 9.62
C GLU A 9 8.97 -4.85 8.54
N PHE A 10 9.11 -3.55 8.75
CA PHE A 10 8.74 -2.57 7.74
C PHE A 10 9.64 -2.63 6.49
N ASP A 11 10.96 -2.78 6.67
CA ASP A 11 11.93 -2.89 5.57
C ASP A 11 11.67 -4.15 4.71
N ASP A 12 11.34 -5.28 5.36
CA ASP A 12 10.96 -6.52 4.68
C ASP A 12 9.67 -6.35 3.84
N LYS A 13 8.66 -5.64 4.38
CA LYS A 13 7.45 -5.30 3.62
C LYS A 13 7.76 -4.39 2.44
N LEU A 14 8.55 -3.34 2.65
CA LEU A 14 8.94 -2.40 1.60
C LEU A 14 9.65 -3.13 0.45
N LYS A 15 10.58 -4.04 0.79
CA LYS A 15 11.28 -4.89 -0.19
C LYS A 15 10.32 -5.78 -0.96
N HIS A 16 9.39 -6.45 -0.29
CA HIS A 16 8.39 -7.31 -0.92
C HIS A 16 7.58 -6.55 -1.98
N TYR A 17 7.05 -5.38 -1.63
CA TYR A 17 6.29 -4.53 -2.57
C TYR A 17 7.15 -4.00 -3.72
N ALA A 18 8.43 -3.70 -3.48
CA ALA A 18 9.36 -3.31 -4.54
C ALA A 18 9.62 -4.46 -5.54
N ASP A 19 9.81 -5.68 -5.02
CA ASP A 19 10.07 -6.88 -5.83
C ASP A 19 8.86 -7.28 -6.69
N MET A 20 7.64 -6.97 -6.25
CA MET A 20 6.41 -7.19 -7.03
C MET A 20 6.35 -6.39 -8.33
N ARG A 21 7.12 -5.30 -8.45
CA ARG A 21 7.12 -4.40 -9.63
C ARG A 21 5.70 -3.98 -10.03
N ILE A 22 4.95 -3.47 -9.07
CA ILE A 22 3.55 -3.06 -9.24
C ILE A 22 3.44 -2.07 -10.41
N SER A 23 2.59 -2.40 -11.37
CA SER A 23 2.28 -1.52 -12.50
C SER A 23 1.29 -0.43 -12.07
N LEU A 24 1.64 0.82 -12.36
CA LEU A 24 0.79 1.98 -12.13
C LEU A 24 0.28 2.47 -13.48
N ASP A 25 -1.04 2.53 -13.60
CA ASP A 25 -1.71 3.22 -14.69
C ASP A 25 -2.06 4.62 -14.17
N LEU A 26 -1.62 5.67 -14.88
CA LEU A 26 -1.88 7.04 -14.42
C LEU A 26 -3.35 7.43 -14.60
N ASP A 27 -4.09 6.76 -15.47
CA ASP A 27 -5.51 7.01 -15.71
C ASP A 27 -6.39 6.43 -14.59
N ASP A 28 -5.91 5.42 -13.86
CA ASP A 28 -6.57 4.86 -12.65
C ASP A 28 -6.72 5.91 -11.52
N GLY A 29 -5.87 6.94 -11.54
CA GLY A 29 -5.83 7.98 -10.52
C GLY A 29 -5.21 7.53 -9.19
N VAL A 30 -5.02 8.52 -8.30
CA VAL A 30 -4.22 8.35 -7.07
C VAL A 30 -4.83 7.34 -6.09
N LYS A 31 -6.15 7.34 -5.90
CA LYS A 31 -6.82 6.45 -4.94
C LYS A 31 -6.63 4.98 -5.29
N VAL A 32 -6.83 4.63 -6.55
CA VAL A 32 -6.69 3.25 -7.04
C VAL A 32 -5.23 2.81 -6.96
N ASN A 33 -4.30 3.65 -7.43
CA ASN A 33 -2.88 3.34 -7.37
C ASN A 33 -2.35 3.20 -5.94
N TYR A 34 -2.85 4.00 -4.99
CA TYR A 34 -2.42 3.92 -3.59
C TYR A 34 -2.95 2.65 -2.93
N GLY A 35 -4.12 2.16 -3.32
CA GLY A 35 -4.64 0.86 -2.89
C GLY A 35 -3.74 -0.32 -3.25
N LYS A 36 -2.91 -0.21 -4.30
CA LYS A 36 -1.98 -1.27 -4.72
C LYS A 36 -0.85 -1.51 -3.71
N PHE A 37 -0.54 -0.54 -2.86
CA PHE A 37 0.53 -0.65 -1.84
C PHE A 37 0.05 -1.26 -0.51
N GLY A 38 -1.22 -1.66 -0.40
CA GLY A 38 -1.76 -2.40 0.73
C GLY A 38 -1.42 -1.76 2.09
N ASP A 39 -0.83 -2.54 3.00
CA ASP A 39 -0.59 -2.13 4.38
C ASP A 39 0.66 -1.24 4.58
N LEU A 40 1.38 -0.88 3.50
CA LEU A 40 2.43 0.14 3.57
C LEU A 40 1.87 1.53 3.89
N LEU A 41 0.59 1.77 3.58
CA LEU A 41 -0.05 3.05 3.88
C LEU A 41 -0.69 3.00 5.27
N SER A 42 -0.35 3.96 6.12
CA SER A 42 -0.87 4.05 7.49
C SER A 42 -2.40 4.15 7.55
N ASP A 43 -3.02 4.80 6.57
CA ASP A 43 -4.47 5.03 6.51
C ASP A 43 -5.04 4.67 5.13
N VAL A 44 -4.87 3.40 4.71
CA VAL A 44 -5.39 2.89 3.42
C VAL A 44 -6.84 3.31 3.19
N LYS A 45 -7.73 3.09 4.18
CA LYS A 45 -9.17 3.39 4.05
C LYS A 45 -9.47 4.89 3.86
N SER A 46 -8.68 5.76 4.50
CA SER A 46 -8.83 7.21 4.34
C SER A 46 -8.42 7.64 2.93
N ILE A 47 -7.38 7.01 2.40
CA ILE A 47 -6.78 7.31 1.10
C ILE A 47 -7.61 6.72 -0.05
N THR A 48 -8.01 5.46 0.03
CA THR A 48 -8.66 4.73 -1.05
C THR A 48 -10.19 4.82 -1.02
N GLY A 49 -10.77 5.27 0.10
CA GLY A 49 -12.21 5.30 0.30
C GLY A 49 -12.81 3.91 0.55
N SER A 50 -14.15 3.84 0.53
CA SER A 50 -14.86 2.56 0.58
C SER A 50 -14.92 1.94 -0.81
N ALA A 51 -14.90 0.61 -0.90
CA ALA A 51 -15.13 -0.07 -2.17
C ALA A 51 -16.46 0.41 -2.78
N PRO A 52 -16.54 0.62 -4.11
CA PRO A 52 -17.80 0.97 -4.75
C PRO A 52 -18.88 -0.03 -4.35
N GLU A 53 -20.04 0.47 -3.92
CA GLU A 53 -21.20 -0.37 -3.68
C GLU A 53 -21.59 -0.97 -5.03
N VAL A 54 -21.47 -2.29 -5.17
CA VAL A 54 -21.89 -3.00 -6.38
C VAL A 54 -23.41 -3.06 -6.33
N ILE A 55 -24.05 -2.18 -7.09
CA ILE A 55 -25.51 -2.12 -7.28
C ILE A 55 -25.94 -3.19 -8.28
#